data_AF-A0A2A9CLN3-F1
#
_entry.id   AF-A0A2A9CLN3-F1
#
_cell.length_a   1.000
_cell.length_b   1.000
_cell.length_c   1.000
_cell.angle_alpha   90.00
_cell.angle_beta   90.00
_cell.angle_gamma   90.00
#
_symmetry.space_group_name_H-M   'P 1'
#
loop_
_entity.id
_entity.type
_entity.pdbx_description
1 polymer ?
#
loop_
_entity_poly.entity_id
_entity_poly.type
_entity_poly.pdbx_seq_one_letter_code
_entity_poly.pdbx_strand_id
1 'polypeptide(L)'
;MDKETVRNNRKKVVFRFIYIALMGCFLVLLFDSESSNDLLGWAFFTMSWSIKTLHFGIKERADGNHNRALFQFVMSFIGGLIIVAVGVIYLFDL
;
A
#
# COMPACT_ATOMS: atom_id res chain seq x y z
N MET A 1 -17.88 26.62 -3.35
CA MET A 1 -16.90 25.54 -3.07
C MET A 1 -16.58 24.87 -4.39
N ASP A 2 -15.32 24.92 -4.81
CA ASP A 2 -14.91 24.53 -6.17
C ASP A 2 -15.04 23.00 -6.38
N LYS A 3 -15.44 22.59 -7.59
CA LYS A 3 -15.67 21.18 -7.94
C LYS A 3 -14.38 20.35 -7.81
N GLU A 4 -13.23 20.96 -8.05
CA GLU A 4 -11.91 20.32 -7.83
C GLU A 4 -11.62 20.03 -6.36
N THR A 5 -11.97 20.96 -5.46
CA THR A 5 -11.75 20.80 -4.00
C THR A 5 -12.56 19.63 -3.46
N VAL A 6 -13.82 19.48 -3.89
CA VAL A 6 -14.69 18.36 -3.50
C VAL A 6 -14.14 17.02 -4.02
N ARG A 7 -13.64 16.98 -5.26
CA ARG A 7 -13.06 15.76 -5.86
C ARG A 7 -11.80 15.31 -5.11
N ASN A 8 -10.90 16.23 -4.78
CA ASN A 8 -9.68 15.93 -4.03
C ASN A 8 -9.98 15.44 -2.62
N ASN A 9 -10.96 16.05 -1.94
CA ASN A 9 -11.38 15.60 -0.62
C ASN A 9 -11.99 14.18 -0.65
N ARG A 10 -12.83 13.86 -1.65
CA ARG A 10 -13.36 12.50 -1.80
C ARG A 10 -12.25 11.47 -2.03
N LYS A 11 -11.30 11.74 -2.92
CA LYS A 11 -10.14 10.84 -3.15
C LYS A 11 -9.36 10.61 -1.86
N LYS A 12 -9.08 11.67 -1.09
CA LYS A 12 -8.36 11.59 0.18
C LYS A 12 -9.09 10.72 1.21
N VAL A 13 -10.42 10.84 1.28
CA VAL A 13 -11.26 10.00 2.16
C VAL A 13 -11.22 8.54 1.72
N VAL A 14 -11.37 8.27 0.43
CA VAL A 14 -11.30 6.90 -0.12
C VAL A 14 -9.96 6.24 0.18
N PHE A 15 -8.83 6.93 -0.03
CA PHE A 15 -7.51 6.39 0.31
C PHE A 15 -7.33 6.10 1.80
N ARG A 16 -7.92 6.92 2.69
CA ARG A 16 -7.91 6.64 4.14
C ARG A 16 -8.71 5.39 4.47
N PHE A 17 -9.89 5.21 3.87
CA PHE A 17 -10.69 4.00 4.05
C PHE A 17 -9.94 2.75 3.56
N ILE A 18 -9.31 2.81 2.39
CA ILE A 18 -8.50 1.70 1.86
C ILE A 18 -7.37 1.36 2.84
N TYR A 19 -6.67 2.36 3.36
CA TYR A 19 -5.57 2.13 4.31
C TYR A 19 -6.04 1.48 5.61
N ILE A 20 -7.18 1.92 6.16
CA ILE A 20 -7.78 1.34 7.37
C ILE A 20 -8.20 -0.10 7.10
N ALA A 21 -8.81 -0.38 5.94
CA ALA A 21 -9.22 -1.74 5.57
C ALA A 21 -8.00 -2.67 5.43
N LEU A 22 -6.94 -2.24 4.75
CA LEU A 22 -5.71 -3.02 4.60
C LEU A 22 -5.05 -3.33 5.96
N MET A 23 -4.96 -2.32 6.84
CA MET A 23 -4.41 -2.53 8.19
C MET A 23 -5.32 -3.39 9.07
N GLY A 24 -6.64 -3.27 8.92
CA GLY A 24 -7.60 -4.13 9.59
C GLY A 24 -7.43 -5.60 9.17
N CYS A 25 -7.34 -5.87 7.86
CA CYS A 25 -7.08 -7.21 7.34
C CYS A 25 -5.73 -7.75 7.82
N PHE A 26 -4.67 -6.94 7.82
CA PHE A 26 -3.36 -7.33 8.36
C PHE A 26 -3.47 -7.76 9.83
N LEU A 27 -4.11 -6.96 10.68
CA LEU A 27 -4.27 -7.28 12.10
C LEU A 27 -5.09 -8.56 12.30
N VAL A 28 -6.21 -8.72 11.59
CA VAL A 28 -7.05 -9.91 11.72
C VAL A 28 -6.27 -11.17 11.34
N LEU A 29 -5.51 -11.12 10.23
CA LEU A 29 -4.76 -12.27 9.73
C LEU A 29 -3.54 -12.60 10.62
N LEU A 30 -2.92 -11.60 11.24
CA LEU A 30 -1.80 -11.80 12.17
C LEU A 30 -2.20 -12.57 13.45
N PHE A 31 -3.47 -12.49 13.85
CA PHE A 31 -4.00 -13.21 15.01
C PHE A 31 -4.76 -14.48 14.62
N ASP A 32 -4.74 -14.84 13.35
CA ASP A 32 -5.29 -16.11 12.90
C ASP A 32 -4.35 -17.26 13.28
N SER A 33 -4.93 -18.42 13.57
CA SER A 33 -4.20 -19.63 13.95
C SER A 33 -3.56 -20.35 12.74
N GLU A 34 -3.98 -19.99 11.53
CA GLU A 34 -3.49 -20.60 10.30
C GLU A 34 -2.24 -19.87 9.79
N SER A 35 -1.09 -20.55 9.77
CA SER A 35 0.19 -19.95 9.35
C SER A 35 0.25 -19.54 7.87
N SER A 36 -0.63 -20.08 7.03
CA SER A 36 -0.83 -19.64 5.64
C SER A 36 -1.36 -18.19 5.57
N ASN A 37 -2.11 -17.76 6.59
CA ASN A 37 -2.70 -16.43 6.68
C ASN A 37 -1.69 -15.36 7.12
N ASP A 38 -0.57 -15.74 7.75
CA ASP A 38 0.54 -14.84 8.04
C ASP A 38 1.10 -14.22 6.75
N LEU A 39 1.30 -15.05 5.72
CA LEU A 39 1.84 -14.60 4.43
C LEU A 39 0.89 -13.57 3.76
N LEU A 40 -0.41 -13.83 3.81
CA LEU A 40 -1.43 -12.90 3.34
C LEU A 40 -1.46 -11.61 4.18
N GLY A 41 -1.35 -11.72 5.49
CA GLY A 41 -1.22 -10.58 6.39
C GLY A 41 -0.04 -9.69 5.99
N TRP A 42 1.14 -10.27 5.81
CA TRP A 42 2.33 -9.55 5.34
C TRP A 42 2.14 -8.93 3.95
N ALA A 43 1.37 -9.56 3.06
CA ALA A 43 1.01 -8.96 1.77
C ALA A 43 0.13 -7.72 1.93
N PHE A 44 -0.91 -7.76 2.79
CA PHE A 44 -1.74 -6.59 3.09
C PHE A 44 -0.94 -5.45 3.73
N PHE A 45 -0.02 -5.78 4.65
CA PHE A 45 0.90 -4.81 5.23
C PHE A 45 1.77 -4.16 4.15
N THR A 46 2.43 -4.98 3.32
CA THR A 46 3.29 -4.53 2.21
C THR A 46 2.52 -3.66 1.21
N MET A 47 1.26 -3.99 0.93
CA MET A 47 0.38 -3.20 0.06
C MET A 47 0.07 -1.84 0.66
N SER A 48 -0.27 -1.79 1.95
CA SER A 48 -0.50 -0.53 2.67
C SER A 48 0.75 0.36 2.68
N TRP A 49 1.92 -0.25 2.89
CA TRP A 49 3.22 0.41 2.87
C TRP A 49 3.54 0.97 1.49
N SER A 50 3.35 0.18 0.43
CA SER A 50 3.61 0.57 -0.96
C SER A 50 2.75 1.75 -1.40
N ILE A 51 1.47 1.76 -1.04
CA ILE A 51 0.57 2.90 -1.34
C ILE A 51 1.06 4.16 -0.63
N LYS A 52 1.52 4.02 0.62
CA LYS A 52 2.02 5.15 1.43
C LYS A 52 3.33 5.72 0.87
N THR A 53 4.28 4.86 0.48
CA THR A 53 5.54 5.30 -0.13
C THR A 53 5.31 5.93 -1.50
N LEU A 54 4.40 5.39 -2.31
CA LEU A 54 4.01 6.00 -3.59
C LEU A 54 3.45 7.42 -3.39
N HIS A 55 2.52 7.60 -2.45
CA HIS A 55 1.93 8.90 -2.16
C HIS A 55 2.98 9.89 -1.63
N PHE A 56 3.87 9.42 -0.76
CA PHE A 56 4.98 10.23 -0.26
C PHE A 56 5.95 10.61 -1.38
N GLY A 57 6.25 9.69 -2.30
CA GLY A 57 7.08 9.96 -3.49
C GLY A 57 6.46 10.99 -4.44
N ILE A 58 5.14 10.93 -4.66
CA ILE A 58 4.41 11.94 -5.44
C ILE A 58 4.53 13.31 -4.77
N LYS A 59 4.37 13.37 -3.44
CA LYS A 59 4.51 14.60 -2.67
C LYS A 59 5.92 15.17 -2.75
N GLU A 60 6.94 14.35 -2.48
CA GLU A 60 8.35 14.77 -2.55
C GLU A 60 8.72 15.24 -3.97
N ARG A 61 8.14 14.64 -5.01
CA ARG A 61 8.32 15.09 -6.39
C ARG A 61 7.69 16.47 -6.62
N ALA A 62 6.49 16.70 -6.09
CA ALA A 62 5.83 18.01 -6.17
C ALA A 62 6.58 19.09 -5.39
N ASP A 63 7.22 18.72 -4.28
CA ASP A 63 8.03 19.61 -3.43
C ASP A 63 9.44 19.86 -4.02
N GLY A 64 9.80 19.26 -5.17
CA GLY A 64 11.07 19.46 -5.87
C GLY A 64 12.22 18.54 -5.41
N ASN A 65 11.99 17.66 -4.44
CA ASN A 65 12.98 16.73 -3.90
C ASN A 65 13.09 15.45 -4.74
N HIS A 66 13.67 15.58 -5.93
CA HIS A 66 13.74 14.51 -6.95
C HIS A 66 14.42 13.23 -6.44
N ASN A 67 15.53 13.32 -5.71
CA ASN A 67 16.24 12.14 -5.20
C ASN A 67 15.40 11.38 -4.16
N ARG A 68 14.72 12.09 -3.27
CA ARG A 68 13.87 11.49 -2.24
C ARG A 68 12.61 10.89 -2.84
N ALA A 69 12.04 11.53 -3.85
CA ALA A 69 10.94 10.98 -4.63
C ALA A 69 11.33 9.68 -5.33
N LEU A 70 12.50 9.63 -5.98
CA LEU A 70 12.99 8.45 -6.68
C LEU A 70 13.20 7.27 -5.73
N PHE A 71 13.81 7.51 -4.57
CA PHE A 71 13.94 6.49 -3.53
C PHE A 71 12.57 5.91 -3.12
N GLN A 72 11.57 6.77 -2.93
CA GLN A 72 10.23 6.36 -2.52
C GLN A 72 9.50 5.57 -3.61
N PHE A 73 9.69 5.94 -4.88
CA PHE A 73 9.19 5.16 -6.01
C PHE A 73 9.84 3.78 -6.10
N VAL A 74 11.16 3.69 -5.90
CA VAL A 74 11.88 2.41 -5.87
C VAL A 74 11.36 1.52 -4.74
N MET A 75 11.19 2.06 -3.54
CA MET A 75 10.63 1.32 -2.40
C MET A 75 9.20 0.84 -2.67
N SER A 76 8.37 1.68 -3.30
CA SER A 76 7.02 1.29 -3.72
C SER A 76 7.05 0.19 -4.79
N PHE A 77 8.02 0.22 -5.72
CA PHE A 77 8.16 -0.79 -6.76
C PHE A 77 8.57 -2.14 -6.17
N ILE A 78 9.54 -2.16 -5.26
CA ILE A 78 9.95 -3.36 -4.53
C ILE A 78 8.77 -3.96 -3.75
N GLY A 79 8.00 -3.13 -3.05
CA GLY A 79 6.80 -3.58 -2.35
C GLY A 79 5.76 -4.18 -3.30
N GLY A 80 5.59 -3.59 -4.50
CA GLY A 80 4.76 -4.16 -5.56
C GLY A 80 5.22 -5.55 -6.02
N LEU A 81 6.52 -5.74 -6.22
CA LEU A 81 7.09 -7.04 -6.60
C LEU A 81 6.86 -8.12 -5.52
N ILE A 82 6.99 -7.75 -4.25
CA ILE A 82 6.72 -8.66 -3.13
C ILE A 82 5.26 -9.12 -3.14
N ILE A 83 4.31 -8.21 -3.39
CA ILE A 83 2.88 -8.56 -3.47
C ILE A 83 2.60 -9.53 -4.62
N VAL A 84 3.21 -9.30 -5.78
CA VAL A 84 3.09 -10.22 -6.93
C VAL A 84 3.67 -11.58 -6.59
N ALA A 85 4.84 -11.63 -5.95
CA ALA A 85 5.47 -12.89 -5.54
C ALA A 85 4.60 -13.68 -4.55
N VAL A 86 4.03 -13.01 -3.54
CA VAL A 86 3.10 -13.66 -2.60
C VAL A 86 1.85 -14.16 -3.31
N GLY A 87 1.29 -13.38 -4.25
CA GLY A 87 0.14 -13.81 -5.05
C GLY A 87 0.44 -15.04 -5.91
N VAL A 88 1.64 -15.14 -6.49
CA VAL A 88 2.10 -16.32 -7.23
C VAL A 88 2.22 -17.53 -6.30
N ILE A 89 2.89 -17.39 -5.15
CA ILE A 89 3.03 -18.48 -4.17
C ILE A 89 1.64 -19.01 -3.76
N TYR A 90 0.70 -18.11 -3.48
CA TYR A 90 -0.66 -18.48 -3.06
C TYR A 90 -1.47 -19.13 -4.19
N LEU A 91 -1.34 -18.68 -5.44
CA LEU A 91 -2.08 -19.24 -6.58
C LEU A 91 -1.56 -20.61 -7.03
N PHE A 92 -0.27 -20.88 -6.82
CA PHE A 92 0.38 -22.11 -7.26
C PHE A 92 0.64 -23.10 -6.11
N ASP A 93 0.18 -22.78 -4.90
CA ASP A 93 0.32 -23.60 -3.68
C ASP A 93 1.77 -24.09 -3.50
N LEU A 94 2.72 -23.15 -3.67
CA LEU A 94 4.17 -23.41 -3.74
C LEU A 94 4.86 -23.35 -2.37
#